data_AF-A0A1I4SI59-F1
#
_entry.id   AF-A0A1I4SI59-F1
#
_cell.length_a   1.000
_cell.length_b   1.000
_cell.length_c   1.000
_cell.angle_alpha   90.00
_cell.angle_beta   90.00
_cell.angle_gamma   90.00
#
_symmetry.space_group_name_H-M   'P 1'
#
loop_
_entity.id
_entity.type
_entity.pdbx_description
1 polymer ?
#
loop_
_entity_poly.entity_id
_entity_poly.type
_entity_poly.pdbx_seq_one_letter_code
_entity_poly.pdbx_strand_id
1 'polypeptide(L)'
;MDFDQGLKIATWIVLTVLGLVGVWFSTRQFTLGAKAANREEYKFAKSFFEDIKQNADMHPFARQKGYQAIAGSQSLPAPVIEHLMSLTDPVVALQDYVISKSYLKHVPGTSKRQLDFSGSPFATHERRQAWSLVYAAGFVVAYLVAVTPIIFWMIDKISSSVAIALMTTIFPVSMYVAITLAREVRQIRAGMRLIQAQNEQADREDAAAQP
;
A
#
# COMPACT_ATOMS: atom_id res chain seq x y z
N MET A 1 -19.08 -10.23 45.57
CA MET A 1 -18.58 -9.88 44.23
C MET A 1 -19.82 -9.50 43.43
N ASP A 2 -19.98 -8.22 43.12
CA ASP A 2 -21.20 -7.74 42.46
C ASP A 2 -21.31 -8.34 41.06
N PHE A 3 -22.51 -8.77 40.68
CA PHE A 3 -22.83 -9.34 39.38
C PHE A 3 -22.32 -8.46 38.22
N ASP A 4 -22.35 -7.14 38.41
CA ASP A 4 -21.83 -6.12 37.50
C ASP A 4 -20.29 -6.19 37.33
N GLN A 5 -19.53 -6.49 38.39
CA GLN A 5 -18.09 -6.71 38.30
C GLN A 5 -17.76 -8.01 37.58
N GLY A 6 -18.55 -9.07 37.80
CA GLY A 6 -18.41 -10.34 37.10
C GLY A 6 -18.64 -10.21 35.59
N LEU A 7 -19.68 -9.47 35.20
CA LEU A 7 -20.00 -9.21 33.79
C LEU A 7 -18.87 -8.43 33.10
N LYS A 8 -18.34 -7.38 33.74
CA LYS A 8 -17.23 -6.58 33.20
C LYS A 8 -15.98 -7.42 32.93
N ILE A 9 -15.59 -8.28 33.86
CA ILE A 9 -14.41 -9.15 33.70
C ILE A 9 -14.63 -10.16 32.56
N ALA A 10 -15.83 -10.75 32.47
CA ALA A 10 -16.16 -11.68 31.40
C ALA A 10 -16.08 -11.03 30.01
N THR A 11 -16.61 -9.80 29.85
CA THR A 11 -16.54 -9.08 28.57
C THR A 11 -15.09 -8.76 28.18
N TRP A 12 -14.24 -8.38 29.15
CA TRP A 12 -12.81 -8.13 28.92
C TRP A 12 -12.06 -9.37 28.44
N ILE A 13 -12.31 -10.53 29.06
CA ILE A 13 -11.69 -11.79 28.67
C ILE A 13 -12.11 -12.15 27.24
N VAL A 14 -13.42 -12.07 26.94
CA VAL A 14 -13.94 -12.39 25.60
C VAL A 14 -13.34 -11.48 24.53
N LEU A 15 -13.28 -10.17 24.76
CA LEU A 15 -12.70 -9.22 23.80
C LEU A 15 -11.19 -9.45 23.60
N THR A 16 -10.46 -9.77 24.67
CA THR A 16 -9.02 -10.03 24.59
C THR A 16 -8.72 -11.32 23.82
N VAL A 17 -9.49 -12.37 24.07
CA VAL A 17 -9.36 -13.66 23.36
C VAL A 17 -9.73 -13.49 21.89
N LEU A 18 -10.82 -12.78 21.57
CA LEU A 18 -11.19 -12.48 20.18
C LEU A 18 -10.11 -11.66 19.47
N GLY A 19 -9.52 -10.67 20.15
CA GLY A 19 -8.40 -9.87 19.62
C GLY A 19 -7.18 -10.72 19.32
N LEU A 20 -6.78 -11.60 20.23
CA LEU A 20 -5.64 -12.51 20.05
C LEU A 20 -5.86 -13.52 18.92
N VAL A 21 -7.07 -14.07 18.80
CA VAL A 21 -7.43 -14.98 17.69
C VAL A 21 -7.41 -14.25 16.36
N GLY A 22 -7.91 -13.00 16.31
CA GLY A 22 -7.86 -12.16 15.10
C GLY A 22 -6.43 -11.85 14.66
N VAL A 23 -5.55 -11.46 15.59
CA VAL A 23 -4.13 -11.21 15.31
C VAL A 23 -3.42 -12.49 14.85
N TRP A 24 -3.72 -13.63 15.47
CA TRP A 24 -3.13 -14.92 15.10
C TRP A 24 -3.56 -15.38 13.70
N PHE A 25 -4.85 -15.29 13.36
CA PHE A 25 -5.34 -15.61 12.01
C PHE A 25 -4.76 -14.68 10.95
N SER A 26 -4.67 -13.38 11.25
CA SER A 26 -4.11 -12.39 10.34
C SER A 26 -2.62 -12.67 10.07
N THR A 27 -1.83 -12.96 11.11
CA THR A 27 -0.38 -13.18 10.96
C THR A 27 -0.03 -14.52 10.32
N ARG A 28 -0.80 -15.58 10.56
CA ARG A 28 -0.52 -16.92 10.01
C ARG A 28 -0.67 -17.00 8.49
N GLN A 29 -1.52 -16.16 7.89
CA GLN A 29 -1.65 -16.07 6.43
C GLN A 29 -0.39 -15.47 5.76
N PHE A 30 0.41 -14.68 6.47
CA PHE A 30 1.58 -14.02 5.89
C PHE A 30 2.85 -14.88 5.87
N THR A 31 3.02 -15.87 6.76
CA THR A 31 4.34 -16.51 6.97
C THR A 31 4.51 -17.91 6.37
N LEU A 32 3.47 -18.75 6.32
CA LEU A 32 3.63 -20.16 5.95
C LEU A 32 3.51 -20.45 4.44
N GLY A 33 2.84 -19.58 3.66
CA GLY A 33 2.69 -19.74 2.20
C GLY A 33 3.77 -19.05 1.36
N ALA A 34 4.51 -18.09 1.94
CA ALA A 34 5.34 -17.16 1.17
C ALA A 34 6.54 -17.81 0.45
N LYS A 35 7.22 -18.78 1.06
CA LYS A 35 8.41 -19.40 0.43
C LYS A 35 8.07 -20.34 -0.74
N ALA A 36 7.00 -21.11 -0.63
CA ALA A 36 6.54 -21.97 -1.71
C ALA A 36 6.00 -21.13 -2.88
N ALA A 37 5.21 -20.10 -2.56
CA ALA A 37 4.71 -19.13 -3.54
C ALA A 37 5.85 -18.48 -4.34
N ASN A 38 6.89 -17.96 -3.67
CA ASN A 38 8.01 -17.31 -4.36
C ASN A 38 8.74 -18.23 -5.36
N ARG A 39 8.84 -19.54 -5.05
CA ARG A 39 9.51 -20.50 -5.95
C ARG A 39 8.65 -20.79 -7.18
N GLU A 40 7.34 -20.89 -7.01
CA GLU A 40 6.39 -21.10 -8.10
C GLU A 40 6.28 -19.86 -8.98
N GLU A 41 6.22 -18.67 -8.37
CA GLU A 41 6.25 -17.37 -9.06
C GLU A 41 7.52 -17.23 -9.92
N TYR A 42 8.69 -17.57 -9.37
CA TYR A 42 9.94 -17.55 -10.13
C TYR A 42 9.92 -18.52 -11.32
N LYS A 43 9.46 -19.76 -11.11
CA LYS A 43 9.37 -20.76 -12.19
C LYS A 43 8.44 -20.30 -13.31
N PHE A 44 7.27 -19.76 -12.94
CA PHE A 44 6.30 -19.22 -13.88
C PHE A 44 6.88 -18.03 -14.67
N ALA A 45 7.50 -17.07 -13.98
CA ALA A 45 8.10 -15.91 -14.62
C ALA A 45 9.19 -16.35 -15.61
N LYS A 46 10.05 -17.29 -15.20
CA LYS A 46 11.10 -17.85 -16.06
C LYS A 46 10.51 -18.48 -17.32
N SER A 47 9.54 -19.39 -17.19
CA SER A 47 8.93 -20.06 -18.34
C SER A 47 8.21 -19.07 -19.25
N PHE A 48 7.51 -18.09 -18.70
CA PHE A 48 6.79 -17.09 -19.49
C PHE A 48 7.74 -16.20 -20.31
N PHE A 49 8.85 -15.76 -19.74
CA PHE A 49 9.85 -14.98 -20.49
C PHE A 49 10.57 -15.81 -21.56
N GLU A 50 10.79 -17.11 -21.30
CA GLU A 50 11.29 -18.05 -22.31
C GLU A 50 10.27 -18.21 -23.46
N ASP A 51 8.98 -18.36 -23.14
CA ASP A 51 7.89 -18.50 -24.11
C ASP A 51 7.72 -17.24 -24.97
N ILE A 52 7.82 -16.03 -24.39
CA ILE A 52 7.78 -14.77 -25.15
C ILE A 52 8.94 -14.70 -26.14
N LYS A 53 10.16 -15.10 -25.73
CA LYS A 53 11.35 -15.06 -26.60
C LYS A 53 11.25 -16.06 -27.74
N GLN A 54 10.67 -17.24 -27.50
CA GLN A 54 10.52 -18.29 -28.51
C GLN A 54 9.33 -18.06 -29.44
N ASN A 55 8.25 -17.44 -28.94
CA ASN A 55 7.00 -17.23 -29.67
C ASN A 55 6.68 -15.73 -29.79
N ALA A 56 7.34 -15.05 -30.73
CA ALA A 56 7.10 -13.62 -31.00
C ALA A 56 5.62 -13.33 -31.36
N ASP A 57 4.95 -14.29 -32.01
CA ASP A 57 3.53 -14.22 -32.42
C ASP A 57 2.55 -14.75 -31.35
N MET A 58 2.96 -14.79 -30.08
CA MET A 58 2.08 -15.17 -28.99
C MET A 58 0.80 -14.32 -28.99
N HIS A 59 -0.35 -15.00 -28.94
CA HIS A 59 -1.66 -14.34 -28.96
C HIS A 59 -1.76 -13.26 -27.86
N PRO A 60 -2.28 -12.05 -28.17
CA PRO A 60 -2.30 -10.92 -27.22
C PRO A 60 -2.97 -11.24 -25.88
N PHE A 61 -4.00 -12.08 -25.89
CA PHE A 61 -4.66 -12.55 -24.66
C PHE A 61 -3.72 -13.35 -23.75
N ALA A 62 -2.93 -14.28 -24.31
CA ALA A 62 -1.99 -15.09 -23.54
C ALA A 62 -0.86 -14.22 -22.96
N ARG A 63 -0.34 -13.30 -23.79
CA ARG A 63 0.63 -12.29 -23.35
C ARG A 63 0.09 -11.44 -22.20
N GLN A 64 -1.15 -10.98 -22.30
CA GLN A 64 -1.80 -10.21 -21.24
C GLN A 64 -1.94 -11.02 -19.94
N LYS A 65 -2.39 -12.27 -20.03
CA LYS A 65 -2.56 -13.11 -18.84
C LYS A 65 -1.23 -13.45 -18.17
N GLY A 66 -0.17 -13.69 -18.93
CA GLY A 66 1.15 -13.94 -18.36
C GLY A 66 1.73 -12.72 -17.64
N TYR A 67 1.62 -11.52 -18.24
CA TYR A 67 2.04 -10.29 -17.55
C TYR A 67 1.20 -10.02 -16.30
N GLN A 68 -0.12 -10.21 -16.34
CA GLN A 68 -0.99 -10.07 -15.17
C GLN A 68 -0.63 -11.06 -14.04
N ALA A 69 -0.23 -12.28 -14.40
CA ALA A 69 0.21 -13.28 -13.45
C ALA A 69 1.56 -12.90 -12.80
N ILE A 70 2.52 -12.38 -13.57
CA ILE A 70 3.78 -11.83 -13.00
C ILE A 70 3.49 -10.65 -12.07
N ALA A 71 2.56 -9.77 -12.46
CA ALA A 71 2.20 -8.61 -11.67
C ALA A 71 1.36 -8.94 -10.42
N GLY A 72 0.90 -10.18 -10.27
CA GLY A 72 -0.04 -10.55 -9.21
C GLY A 72 -1.34 -9.76 -9.25
N SER A 73 -1.72 -9.21 -10.41
CA SER A 73 -2.83 -8.27 -10.54
C SER A 73 -3.57 -8.43 -11.86
N GLN A 74 -4.86 -8.73 -11.78
CA GLN A 74 -5.73 -8.91 -12.94
C GLN A 74 -6.20 -7.59 -13.56
N SER A 75 -6.07 -6.47 -12.83
CA SER A 75 -6.56 -5.17 -13.28
C SER A 75 -5.57 -4.39 -14.14
N LEU A 76 -4.32 -4.87 -14.28
CA LEU A 76 -3.28 -4.14 -14.98
C LEU A 76 -3.21 -4.52 -16.46
N PRO A 77 -3.14 -3.54 -17.39
CA PRO A 77 -2.89 -3.80 -18.81
C PRO A 77 -1.46 -4.29 -19.05
N ALA A 78 -1.29 -5.19 -20.03
CA ALA A 78 0.03 -5.66 -20.44
C ALA A 78 1.05 -4.56 -20.76
N PRO A 79 0.71 -3.51 -21.56
CA PRO A 79 1.68 -2.46 -21.90
C PRO A 79 2.21 -1.71 -20.67
N VAL A 80 1.37 -1.53 -19.64
CA VAL A 80 1.77 -0.88 -18.39
C VAL A 80 2.75 -1.75 -17.62
N ILE A 81 2.47 -3.06 -17.52
CA ILE A 81 3.36 -4.01 -16.84
C ILE A 81 4.70 -4.11 -17.55
N GLU A 82 4.68 -4.16 -18.88
CA GLU A 82 5.89 -4.16 -19.71
C GLU A 82 6.74 -2.91 -19.50
N HIS A 83 6.11 -1.73 -19.48
CA HIS A 83 6.80 -0.47 -19.13
C HIS A 83 7.35 -0.45 -17.71
N LEU A 84 6.62 -0.99 -16.72
CA LEU A 84 7.12 -1.07 -15.35
C LEU A 84 8.31 -2.01 -15.23
N MET A 85 8.35 -3.07 -16.05
CA MET A 85 9.45 -4.02 -16.05
C MET A 85 10.70 -3.52 -16.78
N SER A 86 10.59 -2.49 -17.62
CA SER A 86 11.74 -1.84 -18.24
C SER A 86 12.42 -0.82 -17.30
N LEU A 87 11.82 -0.55 -16.13
CA LEU A 87 12.41 0.34 -15.14
C LEU A 87 13.59 -0.30 -14.40
N THR A 88 14.48 0.54 -13.85
CA THR A 88 15.71 0.12 -13.16
C THR A 88 15.47 -0.93 -12.07
N ASP A 89 14.38 -0.81 -11.30
CA ASP A 89 13.94 -1.82 -10.33
C ASP A 89 12.48 -2.23 -10.64
N PRO A 90 12.29 -3.30 -11.42
CA PRO A 90 10.97 -3.70 -11.89
C PRO A 90 10.09 -4.23 -10.76
N VAL A 91 10.68 -4.84 -9.72
CA VAL A 91 9.91 -5.39 -8.60
C VAL A 91 9.34 -4.25 -7.76
N VAL A 92 10.18 -3.27 -7.40
CA VAL A 92 9.75 -2.10 -6.63
C VAL A 92 8.78 -1.25 -7.45
N ALA A 93 9.03 -1.05 -8.75
CA ALA A 93 8.15 -0.29 -9.63
C ALA A 93 6.75 -0.89 -9.72
N LEU A 94 6.65 -2.21 -9.87
CA LEU A 94 5.38 -2.93 -9.95
C LEU A 94 4.59 -2.83 -8.64
N GLN A 95 5.26 -2.98 -7.50
CA GLN A 95 4.64 -2.81 -6.18
C GLN A 95 4.16 -1.38 -5.95
N ASP A 96 5.01 -0.39 -6.26
CA ASP A 96 4.69 1.01 -6.09
C ASP A 96 3.53 1.43 -7.00
N TYR A 97 3.46 0.89 -8.22
CA TYR A 97 2.34 1.11 -9.11
C TYR A 97 1.03 0.51 -8.58
N VAL A 98 1.04 -0.73 -8.08
CA VAL A 98 -0.15 -1.35 -7.47
C VAL A 98 -0.68 -0.52 -6.29
N ILE A 99 0.23 0.03 -5.47
CA ILE A 99 -0.12 0.87 -4.33
C ILE A 99 -0.69 2.22 -4.79
N SER A 100 -0.10 2.84 -5.82
CA SER A 100 -0.44 4.21 -6.25
C SER A 100 -1.43 4.31 -7.41
N LYS A 101 -1.96 3.20 -7.92
CA LYS A 101 -2.82 3.14 -9.12
C LYS A 101 -4.02 4.08 -9.12
N SER A 102 -4.59 4.39 -7.96
CA SER A 102 -5.72 5.33 -7.79
C SER A 102 -5.35 6.76 -8.16
N TYR A 103 -4.07 7.11 -8.04
CA TYR A 103 -3.51 8.43 -8.27
C TYR A 103 -2.70 8.53 -9.56
N LEU A 104 -2.55 7.43 -10.31
CA LEU A 104 -1.76 7.39 -11.54
C LEU A 104 -2.67 7.20 -12.76
N LYS A 105 -2.35 7.93 -13.83
CA LYS A 105 -2.87 7.74 -15.17
C LYS A 105 -1.75 7.22 -16.06
N HIS A 106 -2.08 6.22 -16.87
CA HIS A 106 -1.24 5.84 -17.98
C HIS A 106 -1.51 6.80 -19.13
N VAL A 107 -0.47 7.47 -19.61
CA VAL A 107 -0.54 8.37 -20.76
C VAL A 107 0.06 7.60 -21.95
N PRO A 108 -0.78 7.05 -22.86
CA PRO A 108 -0.27 6.29 -23.98
C PRO A 108 0.51 7.22 -24.92
N GLY A 109 1.80 6.94 -25.09
CA GLY A 109 2.71 7.66 -25.97
C GLY A 109 4.01 6.91 -26.16
N THR A 110 4.72 7.18 -27.27
CA THR A 110 6.03 6.61 -27.64
C THR A 110 7.21 7.10 -26.79
N SER A 111 6.94 7.78 -25.68
CA SER A 111 7.92 8.52 -24.89
C SER A 111 8.27 7.80 -23.60
N LYS A 112 9.53 7.99 -23.16
CA LYS A 112 10.18 7.51 -21.93
C LYS A 112 9.35 7.73 -20.64
N ARG A 113 8.33 8.59 -20.69
CA ARG A 113 7.39 8.89 -19.59
C ARG A 113 5.97 8.44 -19.94
N GLN A 114 5.58 7.27 -19.45
CA GLN A 114 4.25 6.69 -19.69
C GLN A 114 3.31 6.73 -18.48
N LEU A 115 3.76 7.23 -17.34
CA LEU A 115 2.94 7.37 -16.12
C LEU A 115 2.95 8.82 -15.64
N ASP A 116 1.77 9.32 -15.29
CA ASP A 116 1.61 10.65 -14.70
C ASP A 116 0.56 10.64 -13.59
N PHE A 117 0.57 11.64 -12.71
CA PHE A 117 -0.42 11.77 -11.65
C PHE A 117 -1.78 12.19 -12.21
N SER A 118 -2.82 11.50 -11.77
CA SER A 118 -4.20 11.80 -12.10
C SER A 118 -4.72 12.99 -11.29
N GLY A 119 -4.78 14.17 -11.90
CA GLY A 119 -5.52 15.32 -11.37
C GLY A 119 -4.68 16.55 -11.05
N SER A 120 -5.33 17.73 -11.14
CA SER A 120 -4.68 19.03 -10.94
C SER A 120 -4.10 19.32 -9.55
N PRO A 121 -4.59 18.76 -8.42
CA PRO A 121 -3.96 19.05 -7.12
C PRO A 121 -2.59 18.38 -6.96
N PHE A 122 -2.28 17.34 -7.75
CA PHE A 122 -1.04 16.56 -7.68
C PHE A 122 -0.11 16.76 -8.88
N ALA A 123 -0.40 17.76 -9.73
CA ALA A 123 0.38 18.02 -10.94
C ALA A 123 1.85 18.39 -10.65
N THR A 124 2.09 19.21 -9.63
CA THR A 124 3.44 19.70 -9.28
C THR A 124 4.09 18.85 -8.20
N HIS A 125 5.40 18.60 -8.30
CA HIS A 125 6.17 17.88 -7.28
C HIS A 125 6.04 18.50 -5.88
N GLU A 126 6.13 19.82 -5.77
CA GLU A 126 5.97 20.55 -4.50
C GLU A 126 4.57 20.36 -3.89
N ARG A 127 3.53 20.39 -4.73
CA ARG A 127 2.15 20.15 -4.27
C ARG A 127 1.97 18.72 -3.77
N ARG A 128 2.58 17.72 -4.42
CA ARG A 128 2.55 16.32 -3.96
C ARG A 128 3.21 16.16 -2.59
N GLN A 129 4.35 16.82 -2.38
CA GLN A 129 5.00 16.84 -1.07
C GLN A 129 4.16 17.55 -0.01
N ALA A 130 3.58 18.71 -0.33
CA ALA A 130 2.71 19.45 0.57
C ALA A 130 1.49 18.63 0.99
N TRP A 131 0.80 17.98 0.05
CA TRP A 131 -0.34 17.11 0.36
C TRP A 131 0.10 15.87 1.16
N SER A 132 1.23 15.25 0.83
CA SER A 132 1.78 14.16 1.65
C SER A 132 2.07 14.61 3.09
N LEU A 133 2.50 15.87 3.29
CA LEU A 133 2.74 16.43 4.60
C LEU A 133 1.43 16.70 5.35
N VAL A 134 0.41 17.24 4.66
CA VAL A 134 -0.93 17.47 5.23
C VAL A 134 -1.55 16.14 5.70
N TYR A 135 -1.52 15.10 4.86
CA TYR A 135 -2.02 13.78 5.27
C TYR A 135 -1.20 13.16 6.41
N ALA A 136 0.12 13.35 6.42
CA ALA A 136 0.97 12.89 7.51
C ALA A 136 0.69 13.65 8.83
N ALA A 137 0.46 14.97 8.77
CA ALA A 137 0.06 15.76 9.92
C ALA A 137 -1.32 15.34 10.44
N GLY A 138 -2.28 15.12 9.53
CA GLY A 138 -3.59 14.58 9.87
C GLY A 138 -3.51 13.22 10.56
N PHE A 139 -2.61 12.33 10.10
CA PHE A 139 -2.35 11.05 10.76
C PHE A 139 -1.87 11.24 12.20
N VAL A 140 -0.89 12.13 12.43
CA VAL A 140 -0.38 12.42 13.78
C VAL A 140 -1.49 12.96 14.68
N VAL A 141 -2.30 13.89 14.19
CA VAL A 141 -3.43 14.45 14.95
C VAL A 141 -4.46 13.37 15.29
N ALA A 142 -4.87 12.56 14.32
CA ALA A 142 -5.82 11.47 14.54
C ALA A 142 -5.28 10.44 15.55
N TYR A 143 -3.99 10.10 15.46
CA TYR A 143 -3.33 9.21 16.40
C TYR A 143 -3.27 9.79 17.82
N LEU A 144 -2.93 11.08 17.96
CA LEU A 144 -2.93 11.75 19.26
C LEU A 144 -4.33 11.74 19.88
N VAL A 145 -5.37 12.04 19.10
CA VAL A 145 -6.76 11.96 19.55
C VAL A 145 -7.13 10.54 20.02
N ALA A 146 -6.67 9.51 19.32
CA ALA A 146 -6.89 8.11 19.70
C ALA A 146 -6.27 7.76 21.06
N VAL A 147 -5.08 8.31 21.34
CA VAL A 147 -4.29 7.99 22.54
C VAL A 147 -4.64 8.91 23.73
N THR A 148 -5.26 10.06 23.49
CA THR A 148 -5.66 11.03 24.55
C THR A 148 -6.38 10.39 25.73
N PRO A 149 -7.42 9.52 25.56
CA PRO A 149 -8.11 8.91 26.70
C PRO A 149 -7.20 8.06 27.58
N ILE A 150 -6.19 7.40 26.99
CA ILE A 150 -5.22 6.57 27.71
C ILE A 150 -4.29 7.43 28.55
N ILE A 151 -3.77 8.51 27.95
CA ILE A 151 -2.88 9.45 28.65
C ILE A 151 -3.62 10.07 29.84
N PHE A 152 -4.84 10.56 29.61
CA PHE A 152 -5.64 11.22 30.65
C PHE A 152 -6.05 10.27 31.78
N TRP A 153 -6.27 8.98 31.47
CA TRP A 153 -6.48 7.95 32.47
C TRP A 153 -5.21 7.68 33.28
N MET A 154 -4.03 7.63 32.64
CA MET A 154 -2.75 7.38 33.29
C MET A 154 -2.32 8.48 34.27
N ILE A 155 -2.76 9.73 34.04
CA ILE A 155 -2.50 10.87 34.94
C ILE A 155 -3.65 11.12 35.94
N ASP A 156 -4.54 10.14 36.14
CA ASP A 156 -5.68 10.18 37.06
C ASP A 156 -6.61 11.42 36.87
N LYS A 157 -6.67 11.99 35.66
CA LYS A 157 -7.51 13.16 35.36
C LYS A 157 -8.95 12.81 35.03
N ILE A 158 -9.22 11.55 34.69
CA ILE A 158 -10.55 11.06 34.35
C ILE A 158 -10.85 9.78 35.13
N SER A 159 -12.13 9.57 35.46
CA SER A 159 -12.55 8.33 36.11
C SER A 159 -12.48 7.15 35.15
N SER A 160 -12.28 5.93 35.68
CA SER A 160 -12.17 4.71 34.88
C SER A 160 -13.40 4.46 34.00
N SER A 161 -14.60 4.85 34.44
CA SER A 161 -15.83 4.70 33.63
C SER A 161 -15.82 5.62 32.40
N VAL A 162 -15.37 6.86 32.56
CA VAL A 162 -15.24 7.82 31.45
C VAL A 162 -14.12 7.41 30.50
N ALA A 163 -12.98 6.95 31.03
CA ALA A 163 -11.87 6.43 30.22
C ALA A 163 -12.33 5.28 29.31
N ILE A 164 -13.03 4.29 29.87
CA ILE A 164 -13.56 3.14 29.12
C ILE A 164 -14.54 3.61 28.04
N ALA A 165 -15.46 4.53 28.35
CA ALA A 165 -16.43 5.05 27.39
C ALA A 165 -15.76 5.79 26.22
N LEU A 166 -14.70 6.56 26.47
CA LEU A 166 -13.94 7.27 25.43
C LEU A 166 -13.08 6.30 24.61
N MET A 167 -12.47 5.30 25.24
CA MET A 167 -11.70 4.27 24.54
C MET A 167 -12.58 3.40 23.64
N THR A 168 -13.83 3.11 24.00
CA THR A 168 -14.71 2.31 23.13
C THR A 168 -15.29 3.10 21.96
N THR A 169 -15.46 4.42 22.11
CA THR A 169 -16.11 5.27 21.08
C THR A 169 -15.11 6.01 20.19
N ILE A 170 -14.11 6.66 20.77
CA ILE A 170 -13.16 7.52 20.04
C ILE A 170 -12.05 6.70 19.40
N PHE A 171 -11.52 5.69 20.09
CA PHE A 171 -10.37 4.92 19.61
C PHE A 171 -10.64 4.24 18.26
N PRO A 172 -11.75 3.50 18.03
CA PRO A 172 -11.94 2.81 16.75
C PRO A 172 -12.08 3.78 15.58
N VAL A 173 -12.78 4.90 15.78
CA VAL A 173 -13.01 5.92 14.75
C VAL A 173 -11.71 6.65 14.41
N SER A 174 -11.00 7.14 15.42
CA SER A 174 -9.74 7.86 15.23
C SER A 174 -8.63 6.97 14.67
N MET A 175 -8.55 5.70 15.11
CA MET A 175 -7.61 4.73 14.55
C MET A 175 -7.94 4.39 13.11
N TYR A 176 -9.23 4.22 12.77
CA TYR A 176 -9.65 4.01 11.38
C TYR A 176 -9.22 5.19 10.49
N VAL A 177 -9.47 6.42 10.92
CA VAL A 177 -9.04 7.64 10.21
C VAL A 177 -7.51 7.72 10.10
N ALA A 178 -6.77 7.36 11.14
CA ALA A 178 -5.31 7.33 11.09
C ALA A 178 -4.82 6.32 10.02
N ILE A 179 -5.39 5.11 9.99
CA ILE A 179 -5.02 4.09 9.01
C ILE A 179 -5.32 4.55 7.57
N THR A 180 -6.47 5.20 7.33
CA THR A 180 -6.79 5.71 5.98
C THR A 180 -5.83 6.80 5.56
N LEU A 181 -5.52 7.77 6.43
CA LEU A 181 -4.55 8.83 6.13
C LEU A 181 -3.14 8.29 5.88
N ALA A 182 -2.70 7.30 6.67
CA ALA A 182 -1.41 6.65 6.45
C ALA A 182 -1.34 5.90 5.11
N ARG A 183 -2.45 5.29 4.69
CA ARG A 183 -2.56 4.68 3.35
C ARG A 183 -2.40 5.73 2.27
N GLU A 184 -3.10 6.87 2.36
CA GLU A 184 -2.99 7.95 1.35
C GLU A 184 -1.56 8.47 1.21
N VAL A 185 -0.85 8.70 2.32
CA VAL A 185 0.57 9.09 2.30
C VAL A 185 1.41 8.05 1.56
N ARG A 186 1.19 6.76 1.84
CA ARG A 186 1.92 5.67 1.19
C ARG A 186 1.63 5.63 -0.31
N GLN A 187 0.38 5.83 -0.73
CA GLN A 187 0.00 5.86 -2.15
C GLN A 187 0.67 7.01 -2.90
N ILE A 188 0.65 8.23 -2.34
CA ILE A 188 1.29 9.39 -2.96
C ILE A 188 2.81 9.19 -3.06
N ARG A 189 3.47 8.72 -1.99
CA ARG A 189 4.92 8.49 -1.97
C ARG A 189 5.35 7.40 -2.95
N ALA A 190 4.61 6.31 -3.04
CA ALA A 190 4.87 5.26 -4.02
C ALA A 190 4.79 5.80 -5.45
N GLY A 191 3.76 6.59 -5.77
CA GLY A 191 3.65 7.23 -7.08
C GLY A 191 4.78 8.22 -7.38
N MET A 192 5.24 8.97 -6.36
CA MET A 192 6.39 9.89 -6.52
C MET A 192 7.68 9.15 -6.84
N ARG A 193 7.96 8.04 -6.14
CA ARG A 193 9.15 7.21 -6.41
C ARG A 193 9.13 6.64 -7.82
N LEU A 194 7.96 6.22 -8.30
CA LEU A 194 7.80 5.68 -9.64
C LEU A 194 8.10 6.71 -10.73
N ILE A 195 7.57 7.93 -10.59
CA ILE A 195 7.86 9.02 -11.53
C ILE A 195 9.32 9.45 -11.45
N GLN A 196 9.91 9.47 -10.24
CA GLN A 196 11.32 9.76 -10.08
C GLN A 196 12.19 8.72 -10.79
N ALA A 197 11.90 7.43 -10.63
CA ALA A 197 12.62 6.36 -11.32
C ALA A 197 12.51 6.47 -12.84
N GLN A 198 11.34 6.86 -13.36
CA GLN A 198 11.14 7.14 -14.79
C GLN A 198 11.98 8.32 -15.28
N ASN A 199 12.03 9.40 -14.52
CA ASN A 199 12.82 10.57 -14.88
C ASN A 199 14.32 10.27 -14.85
N GLU A 200 14.80 9.61 -13.80
CA GLU A 200 16.20 9.20 -13.68
C GLU A 200 16.64 8.30 -14.85
N GLN A 201 15.77 7.39 -15.29
CA GLN A 201 16.05 6.55 -16.45
C GLN A 201 16.06 7.34 -17.75
N ALA A 202 15.10 8.25 -17.94
CA ALA A 202 15.07 9.11 -19.11
C ALA A 202 16.33 9.98 -19.22
N ASP A 203 16.76 10.57 -18.10
CA ASP A 203 17.95 11.41 -18.02
C ASP A 203 19.24 10.61 -18.29
N ARG A 204 19.33 9.36 -17.80
CA ARG A 204 20.46 8.45 -18.10
C ARG A 204 20.55 8.10 -19.58
N GLU A 205 19.42 7.81 -20.21
CA GLU A 205 19.38 7.52 -21.64
C GLU A 205 19.74 8.76 -22.48
N ASP A 206 19.32 9.95 -22.06
CA ASP A 206 19.69 11.22 -22.72
C ASP A 206 21.19 11.52 -22.56
N ALA A 207 21.75 11.26 -21.37
CA ALA A 207 23.18 11.40 -21.12
C ALA A 207 24.04 10.39 -21.90
N ALA A 208 23.55 9.16 -22.09
CA ALA A 208 24.22 8.14 -22.90
C ALA A 208 24.12 8.40 -24.41
N ALA A 209 23.15 9.22 -24.84
CA ALA A 209 22.95 9.61 -26.24
C ALA A 209 23.76 10.87 -26.63
N GLN A 210 24.39 11.56 -25.67
CA GLN A 210 25.30 12.67 -25.95
C GLN A 210 26.74 12.11 -26.13
N PRO A 211 27.34 12.25 -27.32
CA PRO A 211 28.64 11.67 -27.67
C PRO A 211 29.83 12.31 -26.94
#